data_AF-A0A7C3SQ72-F1
#
_entry.id   AF-A0A7C3SQ72-F1
#
_cell.length_a   1.000
_cell.length_b   1.000
_cell.length_c   1.000
_cell.angle_alpha   90.00
_cell.angle_beta   90.00
_cell.angle_gamma   90.00
#
_symmetry.space_group_name_H-M   'P 1'
#
loop_
_entity.id
_entity.type
_entity.pdbx_description
1 polymer ?
#
loop_
_entity_poly.entity_id
_entity_poly.type
_entity_poly.pdbx_seq_one_letter_code
_entity_poly.pdbx_strand_id
1 'polypeptide(L)'
;MKRGLKINLISFSGVFYMVAGVYGLGLTILLASSLTPLYLLHILTSIAGFQILKRRKWAAGLALFLFPLMLVFSISTVWYYLGGGINSNIATIALNLTLMLYAAFALISVFLISISWKEFK
;
A
#
# COMPACT_ATOMS: atom_id res chain seq x y z
N MET A 1 6.14 11.23 -28.26
CA MET A 1 5.63 11.56 -26.91
C MET A 1 5.30 10.33 -26.01
N LYS A 2 5.99 9.17 -26.14
CA LYS A 2 5.62 7.91 -25.44
C LYS A 2 6.58 7.46 -24.31
N ARG A 3 7.71 8.12 -24.10
CA ARG A 3 8.71 7.73 -23.06
C ARG A 3 8.50 8.39 -21.69
N GLY A 4 7.93 9.59 -21.64
CA GLY A 4 7.72 10.32 -20.38
C GLY A 4 6.65 9.70 -19.48
N LEU A 5 5.52 9.27 -20.06
CA LEU A 5 4.42 8.70 -19.27
C LEU A 5 4.80 7.36 -18.60
N LYS A 6 5.62 6.54 -19.27
CA LYS A 6 6.03 5.22 -18.78
C LYS A 6 6.91 5.26 -17.52
N ILE A 7 7.81 6.24 -17.45
CA ILE A 7 8.66 6.46 -16.27
C ILE A 7 7.80 6.90 -15.07
N ASN A 8 6.67 7.57 -15.31
CA ASN A 8 5.75 8.00 -14.25
C ASN A 8 5.00 6.84 -13.58
N LEU A 9 4.68 5.75 -14.30
CA LEU A 9 3.83 4.67 -13.75
C LEU A 9 4.58 3.79 -12.73
N ILE A 10 5.80 3.37 -13.08
CA ILE A 10 6.64 2.56 -12.18
C ILE A 10 7.07 3.39 -10.98
N SER A 11 7.42 4.66 -11.20
CA SER A 11 7.78 5.59 -10.13
C SER A 11 6.62 5.81 -9.17
N PHE A 12 5.41 6.05 -9.69
CA PHE A 12 4.21 6.17 -8.86
C PHE A 12 4.01 4.92 -8.00
N SER A 13 4.07 3.73 -8.61
CA SER A 13 3.83 2.46 -7.91
C SER A 13 4.88 2.21 -6.83
N GLY A 14 6.16 2.46 -7.13
CA GLY A 14 7.26 2.29 -6.19
C GLY A 14 7.18 3.26 -5.01
N VAL A 15 6.93 4.54 -5.30
CA VAL A 15 6.74 5.57 -4.25
C VAL A 15 5.52 5.24 -3.40
N PHE A 16 4.40 4.86 -4.01
CA PHE A 16 3.21 4.44 -3.29
C PHE A 16 3.51 3.30 -2.32
N TYR A 17 4.12 2.21 -2.77
CA TYR A 17 4.45 1.07 -1.89
C TYR A 17 5.41 1.45 -0.76
N MET A 18 6.38 2.34 -1.02
CA MET A 18 7.24 2.88 0.04
C MET A 18 6.46 3.68 1.08
N VAL A 19 5.66 4.66 0.64
CA VAL A 19 4.85 5.51 1.53
C VAL A 19 3.84 4.65 2.30
N ALA A 20 3.21 3.70 1.61
CA ALA A 20 2.24 2.78 2.18
C ALA A 20 2.84 1.92 3.29
N GLY A 21 4.05 1.37 3.07
CA GLY A 21 4.75 0.59 4.06
C GLY A 21 5.18 1.42 5.28
N VAL A 22 5.73 2.63 5.08
CA VAL A 22 6.12 3.52 6.19
C VAL A 22 4.90 3.97 7.00
N TYR A 23 3.82 4.36 6.31
CA TYR A 23 2.57 4.78 6.95
C TYR A 23 1.94 3.62 7.74
N GLY A 24 1.88 2.43 7.15
CA GLY A 24 1.35 1.24 7.81
C GLY A 24 2.18 0.80 9.02
N LEU A 25 3.51 0.96 8.98
CA LEU A 25 4.37 0.77 10.15
C LEU A 25 3.99 1.73 11.29
N GLY A 26 3.80 3.01 10.99
CA GLY A 26 3.34 4.00 11.97
C GLY A 26 2.01 3.59 12.61
N LEU A 27 1.04 3.19 11.80
CA LEU A 27 -0.26 2.71 12.31
C LEU A 27 -0.11 1.43 13.14
N THR A 28 0.74 0.49 12.74
CA THR A 28 0.98 -0.74 13.50
C THR A 28 1.58 -0.44 14.88
N ILE A 29 2.53 0.49 14.95
CA ILE A 29 3.12 0.92 16.22
C ILE A 29 2.06 1.55 17.14
N LEU A 30 1.17 2.36 16.57
CA LEU A 30 0.15 3.09 17.34
C LEU A 30 -1.04 2.23 17.76
N LEU A 31 -1.46 1.28 16.92
CA LEU A 31 -2.74 0.57 17.07
C LEU A 31 -2.60 -0.92 17.37
N ALA A 32 -1.46 -1.53 17.06
CA ALA A 32 -1.32 -2.99 17.00
C ALA A 32 0.12 -3.46 17.32
N SER A 33 0.73 -2.90 18.37
CA SER A 33 2.14 -3.12 18.70
C SER A 33 2.51 -4.56 19.05
N SER A 34 1.54 -5.39 19.43
CA SER A 34 1.71 -6.82 19.71
C SER A 34 1.63 -7.71 18.47
N LEU A 35 1.19 -7.19 17.31
CA LEU A 35 1.00 -7.98 16.10
C LEU A 35 2.26 -7.94 15.21
N THR A 36 3.27 -8.73 15.59
CA THR A 36 4.51 -8.92 14.83
C THR A 36 4.31 -9.16 13.32
N PRO A 37 3.29 -9.92 12.86
CA PRO A 37 3.06 -10.11 11.43
C PRO A 37 2.80 -8.82 10.63
N LEU A 38 2.19 -7.80 11.25
CA LEU A 38 1.92 -6.52 10.59
C LEU A 38 3.20 -5.71 10.37
N TYR A 39 4.14 -5.75 11.31
CA TYR A 39 5.47 -5.15 11.13
C TYR A 39 6.18 -5.73 9.91
N LEU A 40 6.20 -7.06 9.78
CA LEU A 40 6.80 -7.74 8.65
C LEU A 40 6.11 -7.36 7.34
N LEU A 41 4.77 -7.34 7.32
CA LEU A 41 4.00 -6.93 6.14
C LEU A 41 4.43 -5.54 5.65
N HIS A 42 4.47 -4.55 6.54
CA HIS A 42 4.75 -3.17 6.17
C HIS A 42 6.24 -2.92 5.85
N ILE A 43 7.16 -3.64 6.49
CA ILE A 43 8.59 -3.65 6.10
C ILE A 43 8.73 -4.22 4.68
N LEU A 44 8.11 -5.36 4.39
CA LEU A 44 8.15 -5.99 3.07
C LEU A 44 7.51 -5.09 2.00
N THR A 45 6.44 -4.38 2.35
CA THR A 45 5.77 -3.39 1.49
C THR A 45 6.73 -2.25 1.13
N SER A 46 7.46 -1.73 2.12
CA SER A 46 8.47 -0.69 1.92
C SER A 46 9.62 -1.16 1.03
N ILE A 47 10.13 -2.38 1.28
CA ILE A 47 11.18 -3.00 0.48
C ILE A 47 10.71 -3.23 -0.95
N ALA A 48 9.48 -3.73 -1.15
CA ALA A 48 8.89 -3.94 -2.46
C ALA A 48 8.84 -2.61 -3.23
N GLY A 49 8.41 -1.52 -2.61
CA GLY A 49 8.38 -0.19 -3.23
C GLY A 49 9.74 0.28 -3.72
N PHE A 50 10.78 0.18 -2.87
CA PHE A 50 12.14 0.53 -3.26
C PHE A 50 12.67 -0.31 -4.43
N GLN A 51 12.34 -1.61 -4.44
CA GLN A 51 12.81 -2.52 -5.48
C GLN A 51 11.99 -2.41 -6.78
N ILE A 52 10.75 -1.94 -6.71
CA ILE A 52 9.95 -1.54 -7.88
C ILE A 52 10.62 -0.35 -8.59
N LEU A 53 11.13 0.65 -7.85
CA LEU A 53 11.88 1.76 -8.44
C LEU A 53 13.14 1.27 -9.17
N LYS A 54 13.77 0.22 -8.65
CA LYS A 54 14.90 -0.49 -9.29
C LYS A 54 14.48 -1.46 -10.39
N ARG A 55 13.18 -1.54 -10.72
CA ARG A 55 12.58 -2.38 -11.76
C ARG A 55 12.91 -3.86 -11.62
N ARG A 56 12.99 -4.37 -10.38
CA ARG A 56 13.22 -5.80 -10.12
C ARG A 56 11.94 -6.62 -10.33
N LYS A 57 12.00 -7.67 -11.15
CA LYS A 57 10.83 -8.52 -11.47
C LYS A 57 10.22 -9.21 -10.26
N TRP A 58 11.06 -9.69 -9.34
CA TRP A 58 10.58 -10.31 -8.10
C TRP A 58 9.81 -9.32 -7.21
N ALA A 59 10.15 -8.02 -7.24
CA ALA A 59 9.48 -7.00 -6.44
C ALA A 59 8.08 -6.67 -6.98
N ALA A 60 7.91 -6.68 -8.31
CA ALA A 60 6.60 -6.58 -8.93
C ALA A 60 5.70 -7.76 -8.52
N GLY A 61 6.23 -8.99 -8.53
CA GLY A 61 5.50 -10.17 -8.05
C GLY A 61 5.15 -10.08 -6.56
N LEU A 62 6.09 -9.63 -5.74
CA LEU A 62 5.87 -9.42 -4.31
C LEU A 62 4.77 -8.37 -4.06
N ALA A 63 4.77 -7.27 -4.79
CA ALA A 63 3.73 -6.24 -4.68
C ALA A 63 2.33 -6.77 -5.03
N LEU A 64 2.21 -7.54 -6.12
CA LEU A 64 0.94 -8.20 -6.46
C LEU A 64 0.46 -9.15 -5.34
N PHE A 65 1.38 -9.84 -4.68
CA PHE A 65 1.06 -10.70 -3.53
C PHE A 65 0.69 -9.91 -2.26
N LEU A 66 1.35 -8.79 -1.99
CA LEU A 66 1.10 -7.94 -0.83
C LEU A 66 -0.22 -7.17 -0.93
N PHE A 67 -0.69 -6.87 -2.14
CA PHE A 67 -1.92 -6.15 -2.40
C PHE A 67 -3.18 -6.71 -1.69
N PRO A 68 -3.54 -8.01 -1.84
CA PRO A 68 -4.70 -8.55 -1.14
C PRO A 68 -4.57 -8.45 0.39
N LEU A 69 -3.36 -8.61 0.94
CA LEU A 69 -3.12 -8.44 2.38
C LEU A 69 -3.34 -6.98 2.81
N MET A 70 -2.83 -6.02 2.05
CA MET A 70 -3.03 -4.59 2.27
C MET A 70 -4.52 -4.20 2.20
N LEU A 71 -5.26 -4.75 1.22
CA LEU A 71 -6.70 -4.52 1.09
C LEU A 71 -7.48 -5.06 2.29
N VAL A 72 -7.21 -6.30 2.69
CA VAL A 72 -7.87 -6.92 3.85
C VAL A 72 -7.61 -6.11 5.11
N PHE A 73 -6.37 -5.65 5.31
CA PHE A 73 -6.02 -4.78 6.43
C PHE A 73 -6.82 -3.46 6.40
N SER A 74 -6.85 -2.77 5.26
CA SER A 74 -7.60 -1.50 5.13
C SER A 74 -9.09 -1.68 5.35
N ILE A 75 -9.72 -2.70 4.74
CA ILE A 75 -11.16 -2.97 4.87
C ILE A 75 -11.49 -3.37 6.31
N SER A 76 -10.69 -4.24 6.93
CA SER A 76 -10.92 -4.68 8.32
C SER A 76 -10.81 -3.51 9.30
N THR A 77 -9.83 -2.63 9.08
CA THR A 77 -9.65 -1.44 9.92
C THR A 77 -10.82 -0.47 9.75
N VAL A 78 -11.25 -0.20 8.51
CA VAL A 78 -12.44 0.62 8.24
C VAL A 78 -13.69 0.01 8.87
N TRP A 79 -13.90 -1.30 8.73
CA TRP A 79 -15.04 -2.00 9.31
C TRP A 79 -15.04 -1.93 10.84
N TYR A 80 -13.89 -2.12 11.48
CA TYR A 80 -13.74 -2.00 12.94
C TYR A 80 -14.16 -0.61 13.44
N TYR A 81 -13.71 0.45 12.78
CA TYR A 81 -14.03 1.82 13.18
C TYR A 81 -15.43 2.29 12.76
N LEU A 82 -16.05 1.70 11.73
CA LEU A 82 -17.44 1.98 11.36
C LEU A 82 -18.45 1.17 12.19
N GLY A 83 -18.11 -0.07 12.55
CA GLY A 83 -18.98 -1.00 13.28
C GLY A 83 -19.13 -0.69 14.77
N GLY A 84 -18.24 0.13 15.35
CA GLY A 84 -18.30 0.58 16.75
C GLY A 84 -19.26 1.76 17.02
N GLY A 85 -20.10 2.13 16.04
CA GLY A 85 -20.88 3.38 16.03
C GLY A 85 -20.13 4.50 15.33
N ILE A 86 -20.86 5.45 14.72
CA ILE A 86 -20.27 6.61 14.04
C ILE A 86 -19.55 7.47 15.09
N ASN A 87 -18.30 7.15 15.36
CA ASN A 87 -17.45 7.94 16.23
C ASN A 87 -17.03 9.17 15.42
N SER A 88 -17.73 10.30 15.63
CA SER A 88 -17.61 11.53 14.85
C SER A 88 -16.32 12.31 15.12
N ASN A 89 -15.31 11.68 15.72
CA ASN A 89 -14.03 12.29 15.95
C ASN A 89 -13.32 12.50 14.60
N ILE A 90 -12.86 13.73 14.34
CA ILE A 90 -12.15 14.13 13.13
C ILE A 90 -10.96 13.20 12.85
N ALA A 91 -10.27 12.74 13.89
CA ALA A 91 -9.15 11.81 13.76
C ALA A 91 -9.56 10.45 13.14
N THR A 92 -10.71 9.91 13.54
CA THR A 92 -11.23 8.62 13.02
C THR A 92 -11.73 8.77 11.59
N ILE A 93 -12.37 9.90 11.26
CA ILE A 93 -12.80 10.21 9.89
C ILE A 93 -11.59 10.35 8.97
N ALA A 94 -10.56 11.09 9.40
CA ALA A 94 -9.32 11.25 8.65
C ALA A 94 -8.59 9.91 8.44
N LEU A 95 -8.54 9.05 9.47
CA LEU A 95 -7.99 7.70 9.37
C LEU A 95 -8.75 6.85 8.33
N ASN A 96 -10.08 6.80 8.42
CA ASN A 96 -10.92 6.03 7.49
C ASN A 96 -10.78 6.53 6.04
N LEU A 97 -10.77 7.84 5.82
CA LEU A 97 -10.55 8.43 4.50
C LEU A 97 -9.16 8.05 3.96
N THR A 98 -8.13 8.10 4.82
CA THR A 98 -6.77 7.71 4.44
C THR A 98 -6.70 6.24 4.06
N LEU A 99 -7.38 5.35 4.79
CA LEU A 99 -7.46 3.92 4.48
C LEU A 99 -8.21 3.63 3.18
N MET A 100 -9.29 4.37 2.89
CA MET A 100 -10.02 4.27 1.62
C MET A 100 -9.15 4.72 0.44
N LEU A 101 -8.47 5.87 0.57
CA LEU A 101 -7.52 6.35 -0.45
C LEU A 101 -6.37 5.36 -0.64
N TYR A 102 -5.85 4.80 0.45
CA TYR A 102 -4.80 3.79 0.43
C TYR A 102 -5.24 2.54 -0.37
N ALA A 103 -6.44 2.02 -0.12
CA ALA A 103 -6.98 0.89 -0.86
C ALA A 103 -7.15 1.20 -2.36
N ALA A 104 -7.68 2.39 -2.70
CA ALA A 104 -7.84 2.83 -4.08
C ALA A 104 -6.48 2.97 -4.80
N PHE A 105 -5.51 3.62 -4.17
CA PHE A 105 -4.16 3.76 -4.74
C PHE A 105 -3.40 2.44 -4.82
N ALA A 106 -3.64 1.49 -3.90
CA ALA A 106 -3.09 0.15 -4.00
C ALA A 106 -3.61 -0.57 -5.25
N LEU A 107 -4.91 -0.43 -5.53
CA LEU A 107 -5.55 -1.02 -6.71
C LEU A 107 -5.02 -0.39 -8.00
N ILE A 108 -4.87 0.94 -8.03
CA ILE A 108 -4.23 1.65 -9.15
C ILE A 108 -2.79 1.18 -9.33
N SER A 109 -2.00 1.11 -8.26
CA SER A 109 -0.59 0.69 -8.30
C SER A 109 -0.43 -0.72 -8.84
N VAL A 110 -1.28 -1.67 -8.41
CA VAL A 110 -1.30 -3.05 -8.93
C VAL A 110 -1.64 -3.09 -10.41
N PHE A 111 -2.64 -2.32 -10.84
CA PHE A 111 -2.98 -2.21 -12.25
C PHE A 111 -1.79 -1.68 -13.07
N LEU A 112 -1.11 -0.65 -12.57
CA LEU A 112 0.07 -0.05 -13.21
C LEU A 112 1.26 -1.01 -13.28
N ILE A 113 1.51 -1.79 -12.23
CA ILE A 113 2.55 -2.84 -12.21
C ILE A 113 2.21 -3.91 -13.24
N SER A 114 0.94 -4.32 -13.33
CA SER A 114 0.48 -5.36 -14.24
C SER A 114 0.67 -4.98 -15.70
N ILE A 115 0.29 -3.76 -16.09
CA ILE A 115 0.50 -3.28 -17.48
C ILE A 115 1.98 -3.04 -17.79
N SER A 116 2.80 -2.75 -16.78
CA SER A 116 4.23 -2.47 -16.93
C SER A 116 5.10 -3.70 -16.70
N TRP A 117 4.52 -4.90 -16.56
CA TRP A 117 5.22 -6.12 -16.14
C TRP A 117 6.46 -6.44 -16.99
N LYS A 118 6.38 -6.19 -18.31
CA LYS A 118 7.49 -6.42 -19.26
C LYS A 118 8.69 -5.49 -19.05
N GLU A 119 8.53 -4.41 -18.28
CA GLU A 119 9.59 -3.43 -18.01
C GLU A 119 10.47 -3.81 -16.80
N PHE A 120 10.07 -4.83 -16.03
CA PHE A 120 10.83 -5.36 -14.91
C PHE A 120 11.81 -6.44 -15.35
N LYS A 121 13.03 -6.40 -14.80
CA LYS A 121 14.13 -7.33 -15.07
C LYS A 121 14.45 -8.21 -13.86
#